data_AF-X0UC23-F1
#
_entry.id   AF-X0UC23-F1
#
_cell.length_a   1.000
_cell.length_b   1.000
_cell.length_c   1.000
_cell.angle_alpha   90.00
_cell.angle_beta   90.00
_cell.angle_gamma   90.00
#
_symmetry.space_group_name_H-M   'P 1'
#
loop_
_entity.id
_entity.type
_entity.pdbx_description
1 polymer ?
#
loop_
_entity_poly.entity_id
_entity_poly.type
_entity_poly.pdbx_seq_one_letter_code
_entity_poly.pdbx_strand_id
1 'polypeptide(L)'
;MDIEKFKNSSTGRLIKTARNYWAFIPNPLPPAGLDKFSAEFVRILSEADRGIGVLKSLSNLIPNPNLLVAPYVRKEAVQSSRIEGT
;
A
#
# COMPACT_ATOMS: atom_id res chain seq x y z
N MET A 1 -19.36 10.32 -3.78
CA MET A 1 -17.95 10.74 -3.72
C MET A 1 -17.91 12.11 -3.05
N ASP A 2 -17.17 12.23 -1.95
CA ASP A 2 -16.92 13.53 -1.32
C ASP A 2 -15.86 14.28 -2.14
N ILE A 3 -16.29 15.28 -2.91
CA ILE A 3 -15.44 15.97 -3.89
C ILE A 3 -14.29 16.72 -3.20
N GLU A 4 -14.53 17.27 -2.01
CA GLU A 4 -13.54 18.10 -1.30
C GLU A 4 -12.28 17.30 -0.97
N LYS A 5 -12.41 16.00 -0.68
CA LYS A 5 -11.27 15.13 -0.39
C LYS A 5 -10.34 14.90 -1.59
N PHE A 6 -10.80 15.16 -2.83
CA PHE A 6 -10.06 14.82 -4.06
C PHE A 6 -9.64 16.02 -4.90
N LYS A 7 -10.05 17.25 -4.55
CA LYS A 7 -9.73 18.47 -5.32
C LYS A 7 -8.23 18.75 -5.43
N ASN A 8 -7.47 18.48 -4.37
CA ASN A 8 -6.03 18.78 -4.29
C ASN A 8 -5.19 17.51 -4.12
N SER A 9 -5.59 16.41 -4.76
CA SER A 9 -4.87 15.14 -4.64
C SER A 9 -3.50 15.22 -5.33
N SER A 10 -2.44 14.77 -4.65
CA SER A 10 -1.12 14.61 -5.24
C SER A 10 -1.02 13.39 -6.18
N THR A 11 -2.02 12.50 -6.16
CA THR A 11 -2.00 11.21 -6.86
C THR A 11 -2.88 11.18 -8.11
N GLY A 12 -3.55 12.28 -8.46
CA GLY A 12 -4.41 12.36 -9.63
C GLY A 12 -5.25 13.62 -9.67
N ARG A 13 -6.22 13.67 -10.57
CA ARG A 13 -7.09 14.84 -10.76
C ARG A 13 -8.55 14.47 -10.96
N LEU A 14 -9.43 15.38 -10.58
CA LEU A 14 -10.85 15.29 -10.88
C LEU A 14 -11.14 15.85 -12.27
N ILE A 15 -11.99 15.15 -13.02
CA ILE A 15 -12.56 15.64 -14.27
C ILE A 15 -14.08 15.52 -14.25
N LYS A 16 -14.74 16.35 -15.05
CA LYS A 16 -16.15 16.11 -15.43
C LYS A 16 -16.20 15.24 -16.67
N THR A 17 -16.95 14.15 -16.56
CA THR A 17 -17.24 13.27 -17.70
C THR A 17 -18.22 13.94 -18.67
N ALA A 18 -18.34 13.40 -19.89
CA ALA A 18 -19.31 13.88 -20.89
C ALA A 18 -20.77 13.81 -20.40
N ARG A 19 -21.07 12.94 -19.43
CA ARG A 19 -22.38 12.81 -18.78
C ARG A 19 -22.52 13.66 -17.50
N ASN A 20 -21.60 14.60 -17.26
CA ASN A 20 -21.58 15.54 -16.12
C ASN A 20 -21.42 14.88 -14.73
N TYR A 21 -20.95 13.63 -14.66
CA TYR A 21 -20.48 13.03 -13.41
C TYR A 21 -19.01 13.36 -13.15
N TRP A 22 -18.63 13.48 -11.87
CA TRP A 22 -17.24 13.60 -11.45
C TRP A 22 -16.53 12.23 -11.53
N ALA A 23 -15.33 12.22 -12.08
CA ALA A 23 -14.45 11.05 -12.09
C ALA A 23 -13.04 11.45 -11.64
N PHE A 24 -12.36 10.55 -10.93
CA PHE A 24 -10.96 10.71 -10.56
C PHE A 24 -10.07 9.97 -11.55
N ILE A 25 -9.09 10.65 -12.13
CA ILE A 25 -8.07 10.07 -12.99
C ILE A 25 -6.75 10.08 -12.23
N PRO A 26 -6.19 8.91 -11.87
CA PRO A 26 -4.86 8.82 -11.26
C PRO A 26 -3.77 9.37 -12.18
N ASN A 27 -2.70 9.87 -11.58
CA ASN A 27 -1.47 10.18 -12.31
C ASN A 27 -0.86 8.89 -12.88
N PRO A 28 -0.23 8.95 -14.06
CA PRO A 28 0.46 7.78 -14.61
C PRO A 28 1.58 7.31 -13.68
N LEU A 29 1.79 6.00 -13.62
CA LEU A 29 2.88 5.39 -12.87
C LEU A 29 4.09 5.13 -13.79
N PRO A 30 5.33 5.23 -13.29
CA PRO A 30 5.68 5.65 -11.93
C PRO A 30 5.55 7.16 -11.69
N PRO A 31 5.38 7.62 -10.43
CA PRO A 31 5.44 9.04 -10.11
C PRO A 31 6.78 9.65 -10.54
N ALA A 32 6.75 10.91 -11.00
CA ALA A 32 7.96 11.62 -11.38
C ALA A 32 8.93 11.73 -10.19
N GLY A 33 10.21 11.43 -10.42
CA GLY A 33 11.26 11.50 -9.40
C GLY A 33 11.48 10.21 -8.59
N LEU A 34 10.70 9.14 -8.84
CA LEU A 34 10.92 7.84 -8.21
C LEU A 34 12.27 7.20 -8.63
N ASP A 35 12.81 7.61 -9.78
CA ASP A 35 14.11 7.20 -10.32
C ASP A 35 15.32 7.74 -9.53
N LYS A 36 15.12 8.70 -8.63
CA LYS A 36 16.23 9.43 -7.98
C LYS A 36 16.82 8.73 -6.75
N PHE A 37 16.29 7.56 -6.35
CA PHE A 37 16.76 6.69 -5.25
C PHE A 37 17.57 7.44 -4.18
N SER A 38 16.94 8.37 -3.46
CA SER A 38 17.63 9.15 -2.44
C SER A 38 18.24 8.23 -1.38
N ALA A 39 19.30 8.70 -0.70
CA ALA A 39 19.92 7.91 0.37
C ALA A 39 18.91 7.51 1.46
N GLU A 40 17.95 8.39 1.77
CA GLU A 40 16.86 8.08 2.69
C GLU A 40 15.93 7.00 2.15
N PHE A 41 15.52 7.09 0.87
CA PHE A 41 14.66 6.09 0.25
C PHE A 41 15.33 4.71 0.25
N VAL A 42 16.61 4.64 -0.14
CA VAL A 42 17.39 3.39 -0.13
C VAL A 42 17.53 2.84 1.28
N ARG A 43 17.75 3.68 2.29
CA ARG A 43 17.80 3.26 3.69
C ARG A 43 16.49 2.62 4.15
N ILE A 44 15.35 3.28 3.90
CA ILE A 44 14.02 2.77 4.26
C ILE A 44 13.74 1.45 3.53
N LEU A 45 14.07 1.36 2.24
CA LEU A 45 13.91 0.13 1.47
C LEU A 45 14.76 -1.01 2.06
N SER A 46 16.02 -0.74 2.39
CA SER A 46 16.91 -1.73 3.01
C SER A 46 16.42 -2.20 4.38
N GLU A 47 15.85 -1.30 5.19
CA GLU A 47 15.23 -1.64 6.47
C GLU A 47 14.01 -2.56 6.28
N ALA A 48 13.16 -2.26 5.30
CA ALA A 48 12.02 -3.09 4.95
C ALA A 48 12.44 -4.48 4.47
N ASP A 49 13.41 -4.56 3.56
CA ASP A 49 13.95 -5.82 3.03
C ASP A 49 14.55 -6.68 4.15
N ARG A 50 15.29 -6.06 5.07
CA ARG A 50 15.82 -6.75 6.26
C ARG A 50 14.70 -7.30 7.14
N GLY A 51 13.65 -6.51 7.37
CA GLY A 51 12.47 -6.94 8.15
C GLY A 51 11.81 -8.19 7.55
N ILE A 52 11.60 -8.19 6.22
CA ILE A 52 11.06 -9.35 5.50
C ILE A 52 12.00 -10.56 5.59
N GLY A 53 13.31 -10.33 5.44
CA GLY A 53 14.33 -11.38 5.56
C GLY A 53 14.35 -12.04 6.94
N VAL A 54 14.18 -11.26 8.01
CA VAL A 54 14.04 -11.78 9.39
C VAL A 54 12.78 -12.63 9.51
N LEU A 55 11.63 -12.15 9.02
CA LEU A 55 10.38 -12.91 9.06
C LEU A 55 10.50 -14.26 8.33
N LYS A 56 11.09 -14.26 7.13
CA LYS A 56 11.34 -15.48 6.35
C LYS A 56 12.29 -16.44 7.08
N SER A 57 13.29 -15.92 7.78
CA SER A 57 14.21 -16.74 8.55
C SER A 57 13.50 -17.39 9.74
N LEU A 58 12.62 -16.66 10.42
CA LEU A 58 11.84 -17.18 11.55
C LEU A 58 10.89 -18.30 11.13
N SER A 59 10.31 -18.26 9.92
CA SER A 59 9.43 -19.36 9.46
C SER A 59 10.16 -20.71 9.35
N ASN A 60 11.49 -20.70 9.20
CA ASN A 60 12.29 -21.93 9.17
C ASN A 60 12.51 -22.54 10.55
N LEU A 61 12.31 -21.78 11.63
CA LEU A 61 12.45 -22.25 13.01
C LEU A 61 11.19 -22.98 13.51
N ILE A 62 10.08 -22.88 12.77
CA ILE A 62 8.79 -23.43 13.16
C ILE A 62 8.59 -24.79 12.47
N PRO A 63 8.33 -25.88 13.22
CA PRO A 63 8.19 -27.22 12.63
C PRO A 63 7.10 -27.33 11.56
N ASN A 64 6.04 -26.53 11.67
CA ASN A 64 4.99 -26.43 10.66
C ASN A 64 4.50 -24.98 10.50
N PRO A 65 5.09 -24.19 9.58
CA PRO A 65 4.72 -22.78 9.39
C PRO A 65 3.30 -22.58 8.87
N ASN A 66 2.67 -23.62 8.28
CA ASN A 66 1.28 -23.54 7.80
C ASN A 66 0.28 -23.30 8.93
N LEU A 67 0.63 -23.63 10.18
CA LEU A 67 -0.18 -23.33 11.36
C LEU A 67 -0.41 -21.83 11.55
N LEU A 68 0.48 -20.99 11.03
CA LEU A 68 0.40 -19.54 11.15
C LEU A 68 -0.33 -18.88 9.98
N VAL A 69 -0.40 -19.52 8.81
CA VAL A 69 -0.95 -18.87 7.60
C VAL A 69 -2.40 -18.43 7.80
N ALA A 70 -3.30 -19.35 8.17
CA ALA A 70 -4.72 -19.04 8.35
C ALA A 70 -5.01 -17.96 9.43
N PRO A 71 -4.45 -18.03 10.66
CA PRO A 71 -4.70 -17.00 11.66
C PRO A 71 -4.12 -15.63 11.28
N TYR A 72 -2.96 -15.57 10.62
CA TYR A 72 -2.40 -14.28 10.17
C TYR A 72 -3.20 -13.67 9.02
N VAL A 73 -3.65 -14.46 8.04
CA VAL A 73 -4.54 -13.97 6.95
C VAL A 73 -5.83 -13.40 7.53
N ARG A 74 -6.45 -14.09 8.48
CA ARG A 74 -7.67 -13.58 9.14
C ARG A 74 -7.41 -12.30 9.91
N LYS A 75 -6.32 -12.24 10.67
CA LYS A 75 -5.93 -11.05 11.42
C LYS A 75 -5.74 -9.85 10.49
N GLU A 76 -5.03 -10.04 9.38
CA GLU A 76 -4.78 -8.98 8.42
C GLU A 76 -6.07 -8.52 7.73
N ALA A 77 -6.95 -9.43 7.35
CA ALA A 77 -8.26 -9.09 6.78
C ALA A 77 -9.09 -8.20 7.73
N VAL A 78 -9.10 -8.53 9.03
CA VAL A 78 -9.78 -7.72 10.05
C VAL A 78 -9.12 -6.35 10.22
N GLN A 79 -7.78 -6.28 10.23
CA GLN A 79 -7.07 -5.01 10.35
C GLN A 79 -7.30 -4.11 9.13
N SER A 80 -7.29 -4.69 7.93
CA SER A 80 -7.57 -3.98 6.68
C SER A 80 -9.00 -3.45 6.64
N SER A 81 -9.99 -4.27 6.99
CA SER A 81 -11.40 -3.87 7.14
C SER A 81 -11.57 -2.63 8.03
N ARG A 82 -10.87 -2.59 9.17
CA ARG A 82 -10.95 -1.46 10.10
C ARG A 82 -10.41 -0.15 9.52
N ILE A 83 -9.46 -0.21 8.59
CA ILE A 83 -8.96 0.98 7.87
C ILE A 83 -10.05 1.53 6.93
N GLU A 84 -10.86 0.64 6.37
CA GLU A 84 -11.99 0.99 5.50
C GLU A 84 -13.24 1.45 6.28
N GLY A 85 -13.26 1.26 7.60
CA GLY A 85 -14.31 1.72 8.51
C GLY A 85 -15.35 0.65 8.88
N THR A 86 -15.02 -0.63 8.71
CA THR A 86 -15.82 -1.79 9.16
C THR A 86 -15.10 -2.59 10.24
#